data_AF-A0A3D3H8C9-F1
#
_entry.id   AF-A0A3D3H8C9-F1
#
_cell.length_a   1.000
_cell.length_b   1.000
_cell.length_c   1.000
_cell.angle_alpha   90.00
_cell.angle_beta   90.00
_cell.angle_gamma   90.00
#
_symmetry.space_group_name_H-M   'P 1'
#
loop_
_entity.id
_entity.type
_entity.pdbx_description
1 polymer ?
#
loop_
_entity_poly.entity_id
_entity_poly.type
_entity_poly.pdbx_seq_one_letter_code
_entity_poly.pdbx_strand_id
1 'polypeptide(L)' 'DDYWLGQQGRLVEPMILDEGATHYRPASWDEALDLIADELRGLDSPDEAIFYTSGRTSNEAAFLYQLLVRGLGTNNLP' A
#
# COMPACT_ATOMS: atom_id res chain seq x y z
N ASP A 1 -19.84 12.29 -13.61
CA ASP A 1 -19.29 11.27 -12.70
C ASP A 1 -18.15 11.76 -11.82
N ASP A 2 -17.02 12.24 -12.35
CA ASP A 2 -15.91 12.77 -11.50
C ASP A 2 -16.32 13.91 -10.55
N TYR A 3 -17.17 14.84 -11.02
CA TYR A 3 -17.62 15.96 -10.21
C TYR A 3 -18.47 15.53 -9.00
N TRP A 4 -19.25 14.45 -9.14
CA TRP A 4 -20.07 13.90 -8.05
C TRP A 4 -19.21 13.10 -7.06
N LEU A 5 -18.26 12.31 -7.57
CA LEU A 5 -17.28 11.58 -6.75
C LEU A 5 -16.43 12.53 -5.91
N GLY A 6 -15.96 13.63 -6.50
CA GLY A 6 -15.19 14.65 -5.77
C GLY A 6 -15.96 15.30 -4.61
N GLN A 7 -17.30 15.33 -4.68
CA GLN A 7 -18.15 15.84 -3.59
C GLN A 7 -18.32 14.86 -2.44
N GLN A 8 -18.00 13.57 -2.60
CA GLN A 8 -18.07 12.59 -1.52
C GLN A 8 -16.90 12.72 -0.53
N GLY A 9 -15.95 13.61 -0.81
CA GLY A 9 -14.75 13.82 0.00
C GLY A 9 -13.61 12.88 -0.37
N ARG A 10 -12.51 12.99 0.38
CA ARG A 10 -11.34 12.13 0.25
C ARG A 10 -11.14 11.38 1.56
N LEU A 11 -10.66 10.15 1.47
CA LEU A 11 -10.09 9.48 2.64
C LEU A 11 -8.84 10.26 3.06
N VAL A 12 -8.75 10.57 4.36
CA VAL A 12 -7.67 11.37 4.95
C VAL A 12 -6.83 10.59 5.96
N GLU A 13 -7.25 9.36 6.28
CA GLU A 13 -6.57 8.46 7.21
C GLU A 13 -6.55 7.03 6.65
N PRO A 14 -5.59 6.19 7.09
CA PRO A 14 -5.57 4.79 6.76
C PRO A 14 -6.82 4.07 7.27
N MET A 15 -7.20 3.00 6.56
CA MET A 15 -8.35 2.18 6.87
C MET A 15 -7.94 0.71 6.85
N ILE A 16 -8.35 -0.07 7.84
CA ILE A 16 -8.10 -1.51 7.92
C ILE A 16 -9.44 -2.25 7.83
N LEU A 17 -9.47 -3.34 7.08
CA LEU A 17 -10.55 -4.32 7.10
C LEU A 17 -10.03 -5.55 7.85
N ASP A 18 -10.50 -5.74 9.08
CA ASP A 18 -10.12 -6.91 9.86
C ASP A 18 -10.69 -8.20 9.25
N GLU A 19 -10.05 -9.34 9.52
CA GLU A 19 -10.49 -10.63 9.02
C GLU A 19 -11.95 -10.92 9.41
N GLY A 20 -12.77 -11.29 8.41
CA GLY A 20 -14.19 -11.56 8.60
C GLY A 20 -15.08 -10.32 8.82
N ALA A 21 -14.52 -9.12 8.88
CA ALA A 21 -15.30 -7.89 8.97
C ALA A 21 -15.99 -7.57 7.64
N THR A 22 -17.12 -6.86 7.71
CA THR A 22 -17.88 -6.40 6.53
C THR A 22 -17.63 -4.93 6.19
N HIS A 23 -16.97 -4.19 7.09
CA HIS A 23 -16.73 -2.76 6.96
C HIS A 23 -15.33 -2.41 7.45
N TYR A 24 -14.72 -1.42 6.80
CA TYR A 24 -13.44 -0.86 7.21
C TYR A 24 -13.58 -0.05 8.49
N ARG A 25 -12.52 -0.05 9.30
CA ARG A 25 -12.34 0.88 10.42
C ARG A 25 -11.17 1.83 10.15
N PRO A 26 -11.20 3.06 10.69
CA PRO A 26 -10.02 3.92 10.73
C PRO A 26 -8.86 3.27 11.49
N ALA A 27 -7.64 3.58 11.06
CA ALA A 27 -6.40 3.16 11.71
C ALA A 27 -5.41 4.33 11.76
N SER A 28 -4.47 4.28 12.71
CA SER A 28 -3.36 5.22 12.71
C SER A 28 -2.37 4.90 11.59
N TRP A 29 -1.52 5.87 11.23
CA TRP A 29 -0.42 5.61 10.31
C TRP A 29 0.55 4.57 10.82
N ASP A 30 0.87 4.60 12.12
CA ASP A 30 1.77 3.62 12.74
C ASP A 30 1.17 2.21 12.65
N GLU A 31 -0.11 2.04 12.99
CA GLU A 31 -0.79 0.74 12.91
C GLU A 31 -0.82 0.19 11.48
N ALA A 32 -1.15 1.04 10.50
CA ALA A 32 -1.21 0.62 9.10
C ALA A 32 0.16 0.25 8.54
N LEU A 33 1.21 1.01 8.88
CA LEU A 33 2.57 0.75 8.41
C LEU A 33 3.19 -0.46 9.11
N ASP A 34 2.93 -0.65 10.40
CA ASP A 34 3.38 -1.82 11.16
C ASP A 34 2.75 -3.09 10.59
N LEU A 35 1.44 -3.08 10.30
CA LEU A 35 0.76 -4.22 9.66
C LEU A 35 1.43 -4.59 8.32
N ILE A 36 1.65 -3.60 7.44
CA ILE A 36 2.32 -3.84 6.14
C ILE A 36 3.73 -4.39 6.35
N ALA A 37 4.48 -3.85 7.31
CA ALA A 37 5.84 -4.27 7.58
C ALA A 37 5.91 -5.69 8.14
N ASP A 38 4.98 -6.07 9.01
CA ASP A 38 4.92 -7.41 9.60
C ASP A 38 4.54 -8.47 8.57
N GLU A 39 3.57 -8.19 7.70
CA GLU A 39 3.23 -9.09 6.57
C GLU A 39 4.42 -9.28 5.63
N LEU A 40 5.13 -8.19 5.26
CA LEU A 40 6.29 -8.28 4.38
C LEU A 40 7.47 -9.03 5.02
N ARG A 41 7.68 -8.90 6.34
CA ARG A 41 8.72 -9.64 7.07
C ARG A 41 8.36 -11.10 7.31
N GLY A 42 7.07 -11.44 7.29
CA GLY A 42 6.56 -12.79 7.49
C GLY A 42 6.69 -13.71 6.28
N LEU A 43 7.07 -13.18 5.11
CA LEU A 43 7.26 -13.96 3.88
C LEU A 43 8.45 -14.92 3.99
N ASP A 44 8.30 -16.13 3.45
CA ASP A 44 9.38 -17.12 3.39
C ASP A 44 10.42 -16.74 2.32
N SER A 45 9.98 -15.98 1.29
CA SER A 45 10.83 -15.43 0.24
C SER A 45 10.31 -14.08 -0.25
N PRO A 46 11.20 -13.10 -0.56
CA PRO A 46 10.79 -11.82 -1.16
C PRO A 46 10.01 -11.97 -2.47
N ASP A 47 10.21 -13.06 -3.20
CA ASP A 47 9.52 -13.33 -4.48
C ASP A 47 8.07 -13.79 -4.32
N GLU A 48 7.58 -13.98 -3.09
CA GLU A 48 6.16 -14.20 -2.80
C GLU A 48 5.34 -12.90 -2.85
N ALA A 49 6.01 -11.74 -2.86
CA ALA A 49 5.37 -10.45 -3.02
C ALA A 49 5.39 -9.96 -4.48
N ILE A 50 4.36 -9.19 -4.84
CA ILE A 50 4.28 -8.43 -6.09
C ILE A 50 3.92 -6.98 -5.79
N PHE A 51 4.60 -6.06 -6.46
CA PHE A 51 4.46 -4.63 -6.23
C PHE A 51 4.05 -3.91 -7.51
N TYR A 52 3.08 -3.01 -7.41
CA TYR A 52 2.59 -2.25 -8.56
C TYR A 52 2.71 -0.75 -8.32
N THR A 53 3.16 0.01 -9.33
CA THR A 53 3.26 1.47 -9.27
C THR A 53 2.31 2.12 -10.29
N SER A 54 1.76 3.27 -9.94
CA SER A 54 0.88 4.03 -10.84
C SER A 54 1.70 4.91 -11.79
N GLY A 55 1.35 4.91 -13.08
CA GLY A 55 1.88 5.87 -14.05
C GLY A 55 1.47 7.34 -13.78
N ARG A 56 0.61 7.60 -12.79
CA ARG A 56 0.25 8.96 -12.33
C ARG A 56 1.15 9.47 -11.20
N THR A 57 2.00 8.61 -10.63
CA THR A 57 2.93 8.97 -9.56
C THR A 57 4.12 9.76 -10.13
N SER A 58 4.71 10.68 -9.34
CA SER A 58 5.95 11.37 -9.72
C SER A 58 7.12 10.40 -9.89
N ASN A 59 8.09 10.74 -10.74
CA ASN A 59 9.29 9.92 -10.96
C ASN A 59 10.08 9.68 -9.66
N GLU A 60 10.15 10.66 -8.76
CA GLU A 60 10.87 10.57 -7.50
C GLU A 60 10.24 9.55 -6.56
N ALA A 61 8.91 9.60 -6.38
CA ALA A 61 8.19 8.61 -5.58
C ALA A 61 8.24 7.22 -6.21
N ALA A 62 8.14 7.10 -7.55
CA ALA A 62 8.32 5.82 -8.24
C ALA A 62 9.74 5.27 -8.05
N PHE A 63 10.76 6.14 -8.06
CA PHE A 63 12.15 5.77 -7.80
C PHE A 63 12.37 5.27 -6.38
N LEU A 64 11.78 5.92 -5.36
CA LEU A 64 11.88 5.45 -3.98
C LEU A 64 11.14 4.13 -3.78
N TYR A 65 9.96 3.98 -4.38
CA TYR A 65 9.17 2.75 -4.28
C TYR A 65 9.91 1.55 -4.89
N GLN A 66 10.49 1.69 -6.09
CA GLN A 66 11.27 0.60 -6.68
C GLN A 66 12.53 0.27 -5.88
N LEU A 67 13.15 1.26 -5.22
CA LEU A 67 14.33 1.05 -4.39
C LEU A 67 13.96 0.25 -3.13
N LEU A 68 12.83 0.55 -2.51
CA LEU A 68 12.28 -0.24 -1.40
C LEU A 68 12.07 -1.69 -1.83
N VAL A 69 11.38 -1.92 -2.93
CA VAL A 69 11.06 -3.28 -3.42
C VAL A 69 12.32 -4.09 -3.73
N ARG A 70 13.29 -3.48 -4.43
CA ARG A 70 14.59 -4.14 -4.69
C ARG A 70 15.41 -4.33 -3.42
N GLY A 71 15.27 -3.42 -2.45
CA GLY A 71 15.86 -3.55 -1.12
C GLY A 71 15.26 -4.68 -0.28
N LEU A 72 13.98 -5.02 -0.47
CA LEU A 72 13.36 -6.22 0.09
C LEU A 72 13.90 -7.51 -0.53
N GLY A 73 14.50 -7.43 -1.72
CA GLY A 73 15.21 -8.54 -2.36
C GLY A 73 14.54 -9.12 -3.60
N THR A 74 13.48 -8.50 -4.13
CA THR A 74 12.79 -8.96 -5.34
C THR A 74 12.80 -7.93 -6.48
N ASN A 75 12.61 -8.40 -7.70
CA ASN A 75 12.33 -7.57 -8.88
C ASN A 75 10.86 -7.71 -9.36
N ASN A 76 9.97 -8.28 -8.55
CA ASN A 76 8.54 -8.45 -8.86
C ASN A 76 7.77 -7.11 -8.84
N LEU A 77 8.17 -6.19 -9.72
CA LEU A 77 7.56 -4.89 -9.95
C LEU A 77 7.45 -4.67 -11.47
N PRO A 78 6.32 -5.09 -12.10
CA PRO A 78 6.07 -4.92 -13.53
C PRO A 78 5.76 -3.47 -13.93
#